data_AF-A0A960MTB1-F1
#
_entry.id   AF-A0A960MTB1-F1
#
_cell.length_a   1.000
_cell.length_b   1.000
_cell.length_c   1.000
_cell.angle_alpha   90.00
_cell.angle_beta   90.00
_cell.angle_gamma   90.00
#
_symmetry.space_group_name_H-M   'P 1'
#
loop_
_entity.id
_entity.type
_entity.pdbx_description
1 polymer ?
#
loop_
_entity_poly.entity_id
_entity_poly.type
_entity_poly.pdbx_seq_one_letter_code
_entity_poly.pdbx_strand_id
1 'polypeptide(L)'
;VTLSDDGENDLHGPFHWHKVANPAEALYPDGFSGEPELIGSRHSVPGTGARLLVVLDESPKALALFGNSDLNPLPGDSAFTLDAKNRALFPGDSGILMKTVPASGAFSGSFLDFSGTKVKRRSFGGVFLRRHDRAVGWYPGADESGAISLIPGDAGRLSMDTPATVEGTVSNALSFTPTVMNGPAVEWGISGDLPPGVTWSGVTHTLSGTPLAWGTWWITVWAEDATGNRSARRVHLSVDSLFAKTAGAYRGLATETTVAHASTALTQVTVTQAGAFSGVLTLGGKRYGFRGKFDPLTGDGGEVTIIRRGNTPLSLQLVMDQPGVGSTISGTLRADASLLTPAVDAAVLMKRLPWTRTNPTPTAGRYTVLLPRVLGSGLPQGHGYATMVVNSLGIVSMSGRSGDGALFTAGSGVSGDGDFPLVALVKRGAGSLSGWVMFEDLAGSDADGPLHWEDGGVVDGSVNFVASRFVRPPSGTRIIDGFGEDPGNGLMSIDDGFFDVEPDDWAFTLLSSNRVISADGSKKFGMAINVKTGAYSGFFPAVIGGKTVTIRHVGVAFQKLSASLGQFSLPDGTRGGIEWGADVPP
;
A
#
# COMPACT_ATOMS: atom_id res chain seq x y z
N VAL A 1 23.53 26.63 5.06
CA VAL A 1 22.31 27.21 5.66
C VAL A 1 21.10 26.61 4.97
N THR A 2 20.11 26.14 5.73
CA THR A 2 18.90 25.43 5.29
C THR A 2 17.67 26.27 5.62
N LEU A 3 16.69 26.30 4.71
CA LEU A 3 15.34 26.82 4.96
C LEU A 3 14.42 25.63 5.24
N SER A 4 13.94 25.49 6.47
CA SER A 4 13.05 24.40 6.89
C SER A 4 12.09 24.91 7.96
N ASP A 5 10.85 24.44 7.91
CA ASP A 5 9.88 24.62 8.99
C ASP A 5 9.95 23.38 9.91
N ASP A 6 11.00 23.32 10.72
CA ASP A 6 11.30 22.18 11.61
C ASP A 6 10.61 22.31 12.99
N GLY A 7 9.74 23.31 13.14
CA GLY A 7 9.07 23.65 14.40
C GLY A 7 9.85 24.60 15.31
N GLU A 8 11.16 24.79 15.12
CA GLU A 8 12.02 25.60 16.01
C GLU A 8 12.71 26.77 15.29
N ASN A 9 13.14 26.58 14.04
CA ASN A 9 13.75 27.60 13.18
C ASN A 9 12.99 27.72 11.86
N ASP A 10 13.14 28.85 11.17
CA ASP A 10 12.75 28.98 9.75
C ASP A 10 13.98 28.99 8.83
N LEU A 11 15.16 29.25 9.41
CA LEU A 11 16.47 29.29 8.76
C LEU A 11 17.52 28.85 9.78
N HIS A 12 18.37 27.88 9.47
CA HIS A 12 19.50 27.54 10.34
C HIS A 12 20.73 26.98 9.60
N GLY A 13 21.88 26.92 10.27
CA GLY A 13 23.06 26.16 9.84
C GLY A 13 24.40 26.82 10.16
N PRO A 14 25.51 26.09 9.99
CA PRO A 14 26.84 26.58 10.35
C PRO A 14 27.26 27.76 9.47
N PHE A 15 27.91 28.75 10.08
CA PHE A 15 28.43 29.93 9.41
C PHE A 15 29.88 30.17 9.84
N HIS A 16 30.82 30.23 8.90
CA HIS A 16 32.21 30.55 9.22
C HIS A 16 32.38 32.07 9.26
N TRP A 17 32.81 32.60 10.40
CA TRP A 17 33.02 34.03 10.61
C TRP A 17 34.50 34.30 10.88
N HIS A 18 35.15 35.01 9.96
CA HIS A 18 36.56 35.33 10.03
C HIS A 18 36.82 36.83 9.86
N LYS A 19 37.71 37.37 10.69
CA LYS A 19 38.21 38.75 10.62
C LYS A 19 39.74 38.76 10.75
N VAL A 20 40.42 39.41 9.81
CA VAL A 20 41.88 39.59 9.83
C VAL A 20 42.27 40.63 10.88
N ALA A 21 43.40 40.40 11.57
CA ALA A 21 43.98 41.37 12.51
C ALA A 21 44.31 42.70 11.81
N ASN A 22 43.84 43.80 12.39
CA ASN A 22 44.10 45.16 11.94
C ASN A 22 44.14 46.11 13.15
N PRO A 23 45.33 46.49 13.64
CA PRO A 23 45.47 47.34 14.82
C PRO A 23 44.89 48.76 14.68
N ALA A 24 44.54 49.18 13.45
CA ALA A 24 43.87 50.47 13.21
C ALA A 24 42.36 50.42 13.48
N GLU A 25 41.78 49.24 13.69
CA GLU A 25 40.35 49.09 13.95
C GLU A 25 40.01 49.18 15.44
N ALA A 26 38.87 49.81 15.72
CA ALA A 26 38.42 50.03 17.09
C ALA A 26 37.82 48.77 17.74
N LEU A 27 37.34 47.80 16.95
CA LEU A 27 36.77 46.55 17.45
C LEU A 27 37.48 45.36 16.81
N TYR A 28 37.92 44.42 17.65
CA TYR A 28 38.70 43.23 17.32
C TYR A 28 39.99 43.57 16.53
N PRO A 29 40.88 44.41 17.06
CA PRO A 29 42.14 44.78 16.39
C PRO A 29 43.05 43.56 16.13
N ASP A 30 42.95 42.52 16.95
CA ASP A 30 43.71 41.27 16.80
C ASP A 30 43.05 40.26 15.84
N GLY A 31 41.87 40.58 15.29
CA GLY A 31 41.09 39.68 14.45
C GLY A 31 40.47 38.50 15.22
N PHE A 32 39.72 37.66 14.52
CA PHE A 32 39.13 36.44 15.09
C PHE A 32 38.72 35.45 14.00
N SER A 33 38.51 34.19 14.39
CA SER A 33 37.88 33.17 13.56
C SER A 33 36.95 32.31 14.43
N GLY A 34 35.75 32.04 13.96
CA GLY A 34 34.76 31.22 14.65
C GLY A 34 33.74 30.58 13.71
N GLU A 35 33.00 29.60 14.21
CA GLU A 35 31.96 28.89 13.47
C GLU A 35 30.60 29.00 14.18
N PRO A 36 30.01 30.20 14.30
CA PRO A 36 28.70 30.35 14.89
C PRO A 36 27.62 29.62 14.08
N GLU A 37 26.54 29.25 14.77
CA GLU A 37 25.32 28.82 14.12
C GLU A 37 24.49 30.05 13.70
N LEU A 38 24.12 30.11 12.42
CA LEU A 38 23.13 31.04 11.94
C LEU A 38 21.75 30.50 12.29
N ILE A 39 20.92 31.32 12.94
CA ILE A 39 19.51 31.04 13.19
C ILE A 39 18.66 32.20 12.66
N GLY A 40 17.45 31.89 12.20
CA GLY A 40 16.51 32.87 11.69
C GLY A 40 15.07 32.41 11.84
N SER A 41 14.19 33.39 12.06
CA SER A 41 12.75 33.20 12.15
C SER A 41 12.05 34.13 11.18
N ARG A 42 10.96 33.65 10.57
CA ARG A 42 10.12 34.42 9.67
C ARG A 42 9.40 35.51 10.46
N HIS A 43 9.67 36.77 10.11
CA HIS A 43 8.99 37.91 10.70
C HIS A 43 7.60 38.13 10.10
N SER A 44 6.65 38.50 10.95
CA SER A 44 5.32 38.96 10.55
C SER A 44 4.95 40.17 11.40
N VAL A 45 4.50 41.24 10.77
CA VAL A 45 4.10 42.47 11.47
C VAL A 45 2.95 42.16 12.45
N PRO A 46 3.09 42.45 13.75
CA PRO A 46 2.01 42.25 14.72
C PRO A 46 0.75 43.05 14.34
N GLY A 47 -0.42 42.44 14.57
CA GLY A 47 -1.71 43.13 14.44
C GLY A 47 -1.88 44.26 15.46
N THR A 48 -2.90 45.10 15.28
CA THR A 48 -3.18 46.21 16.22
C THR A 48 -3.43 45.67 17.63
N GLY A 49 -2.64 46.12 18.61
CA GLY A 49 -2.71 45.66 20.00
C GLY A 49 -1.87 44.42 20.33
N ALA A 50 -1.30 43.75 19.32
CA ALA A 50 -0.38 42.63 19.51
C ALA A 50 1.07 43.11 19.65
N ARG A 51 1.86 42.43 20.47
CA ARG A 51 3.28 42.75 20.67
C ARG A 51 4.18 41.91 19.75
N LEU A 52 5.41 42.38 19.54
CA LEU A 52 6.47 41.75 18.75
C LEU A 52 6.84 40.36 19.28
N LEU A 53 6.67 40.15 20.59
CA LEU A 53 6.72 38.85 21.26
C LEU A 53 5.46 38.73 22.12
N VAL A 54 4.61 37.76 21.80
CA VAL A 54 3.30 37.55 22.48
C VAL A 54 3.50 37.17 23.95
N VAL A 55 4.61 36.49 24.27
CA VAL A 55 4.94 36.07 25.64
C VAL A 55 5.30 37.25 26.56
N LEU A 56 5.51 38.46 26.02
CA LEU A 56 5.79 39.68 26.80
C LEU A 56 4.52 40.47 27.17
N ASP A 57 3.33 39.89 26.97
CA ASP A 57 2.02 40.53 27.13
C ASP A 57 1.51 40.58 28.58
N GLU A 58 2.02 39.72 29.47
CA GLU A 58 1.56 39.57 30.86
C GLU A 58 2.68 39.93 31.86
N SER A 59 2.37 40.65 32.95
CA SER A 59 3.30 40.76 34.08
C SER A 59 3.55 39.36 34.65
N PRO A 60 4.81 38.92 34.85
CA PRO A 60 5.95 39.76 35.20
C PRO A 60 6.98 40.02 34.09
N LYS A 61 7.44 41.27 34.09
CA LYS A 61 8.51 41.99 33.35
C LYS A 61 9.50 41.16 32.51
N ALA A 62 9.63 41.48 31.23
CA ALA A 62 10.73 41.05 30.36
C ALA A 62 12.11 41.47 30.93
N LEU A 63 13.17 40.72 30.63
CA LEU A 63 14.53 41.05 31.03
C LEU A 63 15.39 41.41 29.81
N ALA A 64 16.13 42.51 29.93
CA ALA A 64 17.25 42.84 29.05
C ALA A 64 18.54 42.40 29.73
N LEU A 65 19.17 41.37 29.17
CA LEU A 65 20.44 40.82 29.64
C LEU A 65 21.59 41.31 28.78
N PHE A 66 22.68 41.75 29.39
CA PHE A 66 23.90 42.18 28.71
C PHE A 66 25.05 41.24 29.09
N GLY A 67 25.80 40.75 28.12
CA GLY A 67 26.89 39.82 28.38
C GLY A 67 27.89 39.72 27.25
N ASN A 68 28.89 38.86 27.44
CA ASN A 68 29.93 38.52 26.46
C ASN A 68 30.68 39.75 25.92
N SER A 69 31.06 40.69 26.78
CA SER A 69 31.89 41.84 26.41
C SER A 69 33.05 42.07 27.37
N ASP A 70 33.99 42.87 26.92
CA ASP A 70 35.14 43.45 27.64
C ASP A 70 34.79 44.58 28.63
N LEU A 71 33.53 45.05 28.68
CA LEU A 71 33.10 46.06 29.65
C LEU A 71 33.05 45.50 31.08
N ASN A 72 33.64 46.23 32.04
CA ASN A 72 33.58 45.89 33.47
C ASN A 72 33.35 47.14 34.35
N PRO A 73 32.24 47.23 35.11
CA PRO A 73 31.15 46.24 35.18
C PRO A 73 30.30 46.23 33.90
N LEU A 74 29.65 45.09 33.65
CA LEU A 74 28.62 44.98 32.61
C LEU A 74 27.42 45.89 32.93
N PRO A 75 26.66 46.33 31.91
CA PRO A 75 25.38 46.99 32.12
C PRO A 75 24.43 45.98 32.79
N GLY A 76 24.14 46.16 34.07
CA GLY A 76 23.35 45.18 34.83
C GLY A 76 21.99 44.88 34.21
N ASP A 77 21.48 43.67 34.48
CA ASP A 77 20.20 43.21 33.95
C ASP A 77 19.06 44.16 34.30
N SER A 78 18.23 44.47 33.29
CA SER A 78 17.19 45.49 33.43
C SER A 78 15.83 44.97 33.01
N ALA A 79 14.89 45.02 33.95
CA ALA A 79 13.51 44.66 33.69
C ALA A 79 12.82 45.71 32.81
N PHE A 80 11.98 45.28 31.87
CA PHE A 80 11.20 46.17 31.02
C PHE A 80 9.86 45.55 30.58
N THR A 81 9.03 46.34 29.91
CA THR A 81 7.75 45.90 29.35
C THR A 81 7.58 46.48 27.96
N LEU A 82 7.06 45.68 27.01
CA LEU A 82 6.55 46.23 25.75
C LEU A 82 5.09 46.62 25.96
N ASP A 83 4.70 47.85 25.63
CA ASP A 83 3.29 48.23 25.66
C ASP A 83 2.53 47.74 24.40
N ALA A 84 1.22 47.95 24.35
CA ALA A 84 0.38 47.56 23.21
C ALA A 84 0.74 48.28 21.88
N LYS A 85 1.63 49.29 21.93
CA LYS A 85 2.21 49.97 20.75
C LYS A 85 3.65 49.53 20.50
N ASN A 86 4.10 48.44 21.13
CA ASN A 86 5.46 47.91 21.09
C ASN A 86 6.54 48.88 21.61
N ARG A 87 6.18 49.86 22.42
CA ARG A 87 7.16 50.76 23.05
C ARG A 87 7.75 50.07 24.27
N ALA A 88 9.08 50.06 24.37
CA ALA A 88 9.78 49.53 25.53
C ALA A 88 9.74 50.53 26.68
N LEU A 89 9.23 50.08 27.82
CA LEU A 89 9.08 50.85 29.05
C LEU A 89 9.97 50.22 30.12
N PHE A 90 10.95 50.97 30.60
CA PHE A 90 11.80 50.57 31.72
C PHE A 90 11.31 51.29 33.00
N PRO A 91 11.23 50.59 34.15
CA PRO A 91 10.88 51.22 35.42
C PRO A 91 12.06 52.03 35.97
N GLY A 92 11.79 53.23 36.48
CA GLY A 92 12.81 54.11 37.07
C GLY A 92 13.82 54.64 36.06
N ASP A 93 14.98 55.09 36.55
CA ASP A 93 16.10 55.52 35.71
C ASP A 93 17.04 54.35 35.44
N SER A 94 16.64 53.45 34.54
CA SER A 94 17.42 52.27 34.16
C SER A 94 18.69 52.63 33.38
N GLY A 95 18.85 53.87 32.94
CA GLY A 95 19.90 54.28 32.00
C GLY A 95 19.74 53.71 30.58
N ILE A 96 18.69 52.92 30.30
CA ILE A 96 18.44 52.26 29.01
C ILE A 96 17.31 52.95 28.25
N LEU A 97 17.56 53.24 26.98
CA LEU A 97 16.58 53.70 26.00
C LEU A 97 16.48 52.66 24.89
N MET A 98 15.26 52.24 24.54
CA MET A 98 15.04 51.27 23.46
C MET A 98 13.85 51.67 22.59
N LYS A 99 14.05 51.53 21.27
CA LYS A 99 13.03 51.67 20.24
C LYS A 99 12.90 50.34 19.50
N THR A 100 11.66 49.94 19.25
CA THR A 100 11.35 48.78 18.40
C THR A 100 10.78 49.27 17.06
N VAL A 101 10.92 48.43 16.03
CA VAL A 101 10.36 48.66 14.69
C VAL A 101 9.52 47.44 14.33
N PRO A 102 8.21 47.44 14.66
CA PRO A 102 7.34 46.28 14.43
C PRO A 102 7.27 45.79 12.98
N ALA A 103 7.43 46.71 12.02
CA ALA A 103 7.42 46.39 10.60
C ALA A 103 8.58 45.48 10.18
N SER A 104 9.77 45.67 10.74
CA SER A 104 10.99 44.92 10.38
C SER A 104 11.43 43.92 11.45
N GLY A 105 10.83 43.92 12.63
CA GLY A 105 11.27 43.09 13.75
C GLY A 105 12.60 43.53 14.36
N ALA A 106 13.09 44.73 14.01
CA ALA A 106 14.34 45.27 14.53
C ALA A 106 14.12 46.05 15.84
N PHE A 107 15.14 46.11 16.68
CA PHE A 107 15.22 47.05 17.79
C PHE A 107 16.57 47.76 17.82
N SER A 108 16.59 48.95 18.37
CA SER A 108 17.81 49.72 18.62
C SER A 108 17.66 50.58 19.86
N GLY A 109 18.79 50.93 20.47
CA GLY A 109 18.77 51.64 21.72
C GLY A 109 20.12 52.15 22.17
N SER A 110 20.15 52.64 23.40
CA SER A 110 21.39 52.99 24.08
C SER A 110 21.31 52.72 25.57
N PHE A 111 22.45 52.44 26.20
CA PHE A 111 22.58 52.31 27.65
C PHE A 111 23.68 53.23 28.19
N LEU A 112 23.63 53.52 29.48
CA LEU A 112 24.70 54.20 30.20
C LEU A 112 25.79 53.19 30.59
N ASP A 113 27.00 53.44 30.13
CA ASP A 113 28.21 52.68 30.42
C ASP A 113 28.99 53.34 31.55
N PHE A 114 29.23 52.57 32.61
CA PHE A 114 29.94 52.98 33.83
C PHE A 114 31.34 52.36 33.97
N SER A 115 31.82 51.63 32.95
CA SER A 115 33.12 50.91 32.98
C SER A 115 34.36 51.80 32.99
N GLY A 116 34.21 53.12 32.78
CA GLY A 116 35.31 54.09 32.76
C GLY A 116 35.13 55.27 33.72
N THR A 117 36.12 56.18 33.77
CA THR A 117 36.12 57.37 34.66
C THR A 117 35.08 58.43 34.31
N LYS A 118 34.43 58.32 33.15
CA LYS A 118 33.29 59.14 32.71
C LYS A 118 32.17 58.23 32.22
N VAL A 119 30.93 58.53 32.61
CA VAL A 119 29.74 57.84 32.09
C VAL A 119 29.62 58.12 30.59
N LYS A 120 29.58 57.06 29.79
CA LYS A 120 29.39 57.13 28.33
C LYS A 120 28.02 56.58 27.96
N ARG A 121 27.47 57.01 26.82
CA ARG A 121 26.26 56.41 26.25
C ARG A 121 26.67 55.55 25.06
N ARG A 122 26.38 54.24 25.13
CA ARG A 122 26.69 53.27 24.07
C ARG A 122 25.41 52.84 23.38
N SER A 123 25.49 52.59 22.07
CA SER A 123 24.35 52.13 21.28
C SER A 123 24.28 50.60 21.24
N PHE A 124 23.09 50.05 21.02
CA PHE A 124 22.89 48.63 20.77
C PHE A 124 21.80 48.43 19.71
N GLY A 125 21.78 47.26 19.09
CA GLY A 125 20.75 46.91 18.12
C GLY A 125 20.64 45.41 17.90
N GLY A 126 19.48 44.98 17.42
CA GLY A 126 19.19 43.56 17.21
C GLY A 126 17.85 43.31 16.55
N VAL A 127 17.42 42.05 16.60
CA VAL A 127 16.19 41.57 15.97
C VAL A 127 15.40 40.64 16.90
N PHE A 128 14.08 40.65 16.75
CA PHE A 128 13.16 39.71 17.40
C PHE A 128 13.09 38.40 16.61
N LEU A 129 13.21 37.27 17.32
CA LEU A 129 13.10 35.93 16.77
C LEU A 129 11.83 35.26 17.32
N ARG A 130 10.76 35.29 16.52
CA ARG A 130 9.41 34.88 16.98
C ARG A 130 9.34 33.41 17.38
N ARG A 131 9.98 32.50 16.64
CA ARG A 131 9.99 31.06 17.02
C ARG A 131 10.75 30.76 18.31
N HIS A 132 11.63 31.66 18.73
CA HIS A 132 12.46 31.49 19.93
C HIS A 132 11.93 32.28 21.12
N ASP A 133 10.80 32.98 20.96
CA ASP A 133 10.20 33.87 21.97
C ASP A 133 11.21 34.84 22.63
N ARG A 134 12.23 35.28 21.89
CA ARG A 134 13.30 36.18 22.37
C ARG A 134 13.73 37.18 21.31
N ALA A 135 14.50 38.19 21.72
CA ALA A 135 15.25 39.05 20.81
C ALA A 135 16.75 38.96 21.11
N VAL A 136 17.57 39.03 20.08
CA VAL A 136 19.02 38.99 20.20
C VAL A 136 19.63 40.15 19.44
N GLY A 137 20.74 40.67 19.96
CA GLY A 137 21.43 41.81 19.39
C GLY A 137 22.84 41.93 19.91
N TRP A 138 23.49 43.02 19.53
CA TRP A 138 24.86 43.31 19.92
C TRP A 138 25.03 44.78 20.33
N TYR A 139 26.14 45.07 21.00
CA TYR A 139 26.60 46.42 21.32
C TYR A 139 28.14 46.51 21.27
N PRO A 140 28.72 47.69 20.99
CA PRO A 140 30.17 47.87 20.98
C PRO A 140 30.72 48.09 22.40
N GLY A 141 31.70 47.28 22.78
CA GLY A 141 32.54 47.41 23.97
C GLY A 141 33.72 48.37 23.76
N ALA A 142 34.83 48.19 24.47
CA ALA A 142 36.03 49.02 24.32
C ALA A 142 36.87 48.58 23.11
N ASP A 143 37.19 47.30 23.00
CA ASP A 143 37.84 46.66 21.85
C ASP A 143 37.11 45.39 21.37
N GLU A 144 36.08 44.91 22.09
CA GLU A 144 35.22 43.81 21.65
C GLU A 144 33.74 44.23 21.54
N SER A 145 32.88 43.38 20.99
CA SER A 145 31.43 43.58 21.02
C SER A 145 30.77 42.66 22.05
N GLY A 146 29.71 43.15 22.68
CA GLY A 146 28.86 42.37 23.58
C GLY A 146 27.54 41.97 22.96
N ALA A 147 26.87 41.03 23.63
CA ALA A 147 25.55 40.54 23.26
C ALA A 147 24.47 41.13 24.17
N ILE A 148 23.34 41.52 23.57
CA ILE A 148 22.11 41.84 24.30
C ILE A 148 21.05 40.81 23.97
N SER A 149 20.40 40.27 24.99
CA SER A 149 19.27 39.35 24.86
C SER A 149 18.04 39.93 25.55
N LEU A 150 16.92 39.95 24.85
CA LEU A 150 15.62 40.32 25.40
C LEU A 150 14.79 39.04 25.54
N ILE A 151 14.47 38.68 26.77
CA ILE A 151 13.77 37.43 27.10
C ILE A 151 12.54 37.73 27.96
N PRO A 152 11.54 36.83 27.99
CA PRO A 152 10.50 36.86 29.00
C PRO A 152 11.10 36.84 30.41
N GLY A 153 10.43 37.50 31.37
CA GLY A 153 10.83 37.50 32.78
C GLY A 153 10.89 36.12 33.43
N ASP A 154 10.27 35.14 32.77
CA ASP A 154 10.07 33.76 33.19
C ASP A 154 11.02 32.77 32.47
N ALA A 155 12.09 33.23 31.80
CA ALA A 155 13.04 32.32 31.15
C ALA A 155 13.68 31.37 32.20
N GLY A 156 13.34 30.09 32.13
CA GLY A 156 13.64 29.08 33.16
C GLY A 156 12.41 28.49 33.85
N ARG A 157 11.19 28.86 33.45
CA ARG A 157 9.94 28.27 33.93
C ARG A 157 9.63 26.96 33.19
N LEU A 158 9.05 26.01 33.93
CA LEU A 158 8.64 24.70 33.45
C LEU A 158 7.85 24.78 32.12
N SER A 159 8.29 24.06 31.09
CA SER A 159 7.63 23.99 29.78
C SER A 159 7.39 22.54 29.37
N MET A 160 6.23 22.24 28.80
CA MET A 160 5.91 20.88 28.35
C MET A 160 6.56 20.59 26.99
N ASP A 161 7.36 19.52 26.94
CA ASP A 161 8.03 19.02 25.74
C ASP A 161 7.48 17.64 25.39
N THR A 162 6.18 17.60 25.14
CA THR A 162 5.43 16.39 24.84
C THR A 162 4.97 16.42 23.38
N PRO A 163 5.11 15.32 22.62
CA PRO A 163 4.62 15.23 21.25
C PRO A 163 3.13 15.58 21.16
N ALA A 164 2.76 16.28 20.07
CA ALA A 164 1.37 16.67 19.83
C ALA A 164 0.46 15.48 19.51
N THR A 165 1.05 14.37 19.04
CA THR A 165 0.34 13.17 18.61
C THR A 165 1.05 11.94 19.16
N VAL A 166 0.27 10.97 19.63
CA VAL A 166 0.74 9.62 19.97
C VAL A 166 -0.12 8.63 19.20
N GLU A 167 0.53 7.73 18.47
CA GLU A 167 -0.12 6.73 17.64
C GLU A 167 -0.03 5.35 18.28
N GLY A 168 -1.09 4.57 18.15
CA GLY A 168 -1.16 3.19 18.59
C GLY A 168 -1.98 2.35 17.62
N THR A 169 -2.01 1.05 17.85
CA THR A 169 -2.89 0.12 17.14
C THR A 169 -3.61 -0.73 18.18
N VAL A 170 -4.88 -1.05 17.94
CA VAL A 170 -5.64 -1.98 18.79
C VAL A 170 -4.82 -3.26 19.01
N SER A 171 -4.89 -3.80 20.23
CA SER A 171 -4.16 -5.03 20.66
C SER A 171 -2.63 -4.92 20.74
N ASN A 172 -2.00 -3.84 20.29
CA ASN A 172 -0.58 -3.60 20.47
C ASN A 172 -0.32 -2.79 21.75
N ALA A 173 0.80 -3.06 22.43
CA ALA A 173 1.19 -2.28 23.59
C ALA A 173 1.44 -0.82 23.20
N LEU A 174 0.83 0.10 23.94
CA LEU A 174 1.04 1.53 23.85
C LEU A 174 1.74 2.00 25.12
N SER A 175 2.81 2.78 24.99
CA SER A 175 3.50 3.40 26.12
C SER A 175 3.98 4.79 25.74
N PHE A 176 3.70 5.77 26.60
CA PHE A 176 4.01 7.18 26.38
C PHE A 176 4.29 7.86 27.71
N THR A 177 5.47 8.49 27.84
CA THR A 177 5.86 9.29 29.01
C THR A 177 6.04 10.73 28.55
N PRO A 178 5.21 11.69 29.01
CA PRO A 178 5.41 13.10 28.73
C PRO A 178 6.69 13.62 29.39
N THR A 179 7.32 14.60 28.73
CA THR A 179 8.55 15.24 29.17
C THR A 179 8.38 16.75 29.28
N VAL A 180 9.24 17.39 30.07
CA VAL A 180 9.30 18.83 30.29
C VAL A 180 10.70 19.35 29.99
N MET A 181 10.78 20.60 29.55
CA MET A 181 11.99 21.39 29.43
C MET A 181 11.99 22.51 30.49
N ASN A 182 13.18 23.05 30.79
CA ASN A 182 13.39 24.25 31.62
C ASN A 182 12.93 24.13 33.10
N GLY A 183 13.34 23.07 33.80
CA GLY A 183 13.15 22.91 35.25
C GLY A 183 12.51 21.56 35.63
N PRO A 184 12.70 21.06 36.86
CA PRO A 184 12.09 19.80 37.30
C PRO A 184 10.59 19.99 37.60
N ALA A 185 9.75 19.18 36.96
CA ALA A 185 8.37 18.98 37.40
C ALA A 185 8.35 18.16 38.69
N VAL A 186 7.55 18.59 39.67
CA VAL A 186 7.33 17.87 40.92
C VAL A 186 5.97 17.18 40.98
N GLU A 187 5.03 17.62 40.14
CA GLU A 187 3.70 17.03 40.02
C GLU A 187 3.30 16.90 38.55
N TRP A 188 2.59 15.82 38.23
CA TRP A 188 2.08 15.52 36.89
C TRP A 188 0.63 15.09 36.95
N GLY A 189 -0.11 15.41 35.89
CA GLY A 189 -1.43 14.84 35.71
C GLY A 189 -1.92 14.86 34.28
N ILE A 190 -3.08 14.25 34.11
CA ILE A 190 -3.76 14.09 32.84
C ILE A 190 -5.25 14.39 33.03
N SER A 191 -5.88 14.90 31.97
CA SER A 191 -7.33 15.04 31.87
C SER A 191 -7.80 14.68 30.47
N GLY A 192 -9.05 14.24 30.34
CA GLY A 192 -9.63 13.73 29.10
C GLY A 192 -9.84 12.21 29.13
N ASP A 193 -10.58 11.72 28.16
CA ASP A 193 -10.89 10.29 28.04
C ASP A 193 -9.72 9.54 27.42
N LEU A 194 -9.42 8.36 27.97
CA LEU A 194 -8.40 7.46 27.45
C LEU A 194 -9.02 6.36 26.58
N PRO A 195 -8.26 5.80 25.61
CA PRO A 195 -8.66 4.58 24.95
C PRO A 195 -8.92 3.47 25.98
N PRO A 196 -10.00 2.69 25.85
CA PRO A 196 -10.23 1.53 26.71
C PRO A 196 -9.00 0.60 26.72
N GLY A 197 -8.55 0.18 27.90
CA GLY A 197 -7.35 -0.66 28.07
C GLY A 197 -6.03 0.12 28.21
N VAL A 198 -6.06 1.46 28.13
CA VAL A 198 -4.94 2.35 28.41
C VAL A 198 -5.17 3.10 29.72
N THR A 199 -4.13 3.22 30.54
CA THR A 199 -4.21 3.86 31.86
C THR A 199 -3.04 4.83 32.08
N TRP A 200 -3.22 5.77 33.01
CA TRP A 200 -2.15 6.67 33.46
C TRP A 200 -1.64 6.24 34.84
N SER A 201 -0.33 6.10 34.96
CA SER A 201 0.36 5.89 36.24
C SER A 201 0.86 7.23 36.78
N GLY A 202 0.27 7.69 37.89
CA GLY A 202 0.74 8.89 38.59
C GLY A 202 2.10 8.75 39.28
N VAL A 203 2.64 7.53 39.38
CA VAL A 203 3.96 7.27 40.01
C VAL A 203 5.08 7.33 38.98
N THR A 204 4.88 6.72 37.82
CA THR A 204 5.88 6.69 36.74
C THR A 204 5.67 7.80 35.72
N HIS A 205 4.58 8.57 35.85
CA HIS A 205 4.13 9.56 34.90
C HIS A 205 4.04 8.99 33.48
N THR A 206 3.51 7.78 33.35
CA THR A 206 3.46 7.06 32.08
C THR A 206 2.02 6.69 31.76
N LEU A 207 1.62 6.96 30.52
CA LEU A 207 0.43 6.39 29.90
C LEU A 207 0.81 5.06 29.28
N SER A 208 0.21 3.96 29.74
CA SER A 208 0.53 2.63 29.23
C SER A 208 -0.67 1.70 29.26
N GLY A 209 -0.63 0.68 28.39
CA GLY A 209 -1.61 -0.39 28.31
C GLY A 209 -1.76 -0.93 26.90
N THR A 210 -2.85 -1.65 26.67
CA THR A 210 -3.18 -2.22 25.36
C THR A 210 -4.55 -1.71 24.95
N PRO A 211 -4.65 -0.82 23.94
CA PRO A 211 -5.92 -0.30 23.48
C PRO A 211 -6.86 -1.41 22.99
N LEU A 212 -8.12 -1.37 23.45
CA LEU A 212 -9.17 -2.34 23.09
C LEU A 212 -10.16 -1.79 22.05
N ALA A 213 -10.05 -0.51 21.69
CA ALA A 213 -10.88 0.13 20.68
C ALA A 213 -10.02 1.06 19.81
N TRP A 214 -10.37 1.15 18.52
CA TRP A 214 -9.78 2.11 17.59
C TRP A 214 -10.55 3.41 17.63
N GLY A 215 -9.91 4.52 17.27
CA GLY A 215 -10.52 5.84 17.30
C GLY A 215 -9.51 6.94 17.60
N THR A 216 -10.04 8.11 17.95
CA THR A 216 -9.24 9.27 18.33
C THR A 216 -9.70 9.83 19.67
N TRP A 217 -8.74 10.17 20.52
CA TRP A 217 -8.97 10.77 21.83
C TRP A 217 -8.13 12.04 21.97
N TRP A 218 -8.67 12.99 22.72
CA TRP A 218 -7.97 14.21 23.08
C TRP A 218 -7.73 14.21 24.58
N ILE A 219 -6.46 14.21 24.96
CA ILE A 219 -6.05 14.35 26.35
C ILE A 219 -5.29 15.66 26.54
N THR A 220 -5.26 16.14 27.78
CA THR A 220 -4.37 17.23 28.19
C THR A 220 -3.47 16.70 29.29
N VAL A 221 -2.18 16.60 28.99
CA VAL A 221 -1.14 16.34 30.00
C VAL A 221 -0.66 17.66 30.58
N TRP A 222 -0.36 17.67 31.87
CA TRP A 222 0.15 18.85 32.55
C TRP A 222 1.19 18.46 33.58
N ALA A 223 2.08 19.40 33.87
CA ALA A 223 3.14 19.28 34.86
C ALA A 223 3.24 20.60 35.65
N GLU A 224 3.60 20.50 36.92
CA GLU A 224 3.78 21.63 37.83
C GLU A 224 5.14 21.54 38.53
N ASP A 225 5.81 22.69 38.68
CA ASP A 225 7.09 22.79 39.41
C ASP A 225 6.89 23.10 40.90
N ALA A 226 7.96 23.05 41.67
CA ALA A 226 7.93 23.28 43.13
C ALA A 226 7.47 24.70 43.52
N THR A 227 7.44 25.64 42.59
CA THR A 227 7.00 27.02 42.80
C THR A 227 5.55 27.26 42.38
N GLY A 228 4.85 26.20 41.96
CA GLY A 228 3.45 26.25 41.55
C GLY A 228 3.25 26.67 40.08
N ASN A 229 4.30 26.70 39.26
CA ASN A 229 4.13 27.02 37.84
C ASN A 229 3.70 25.77 37.09
N ARG A 230 2.57 25.88 36.39
CA ARG A 230 1.99 24.79 35.61
C ARG A 230 2.19 24.98 34.11
N SER A 231 2.59 23.92 33.42
CA SER A 231 2.64 23.81 31.97
C SER A 231 1.74 22.67 31.49
N ALA A 232 1.10 22.83 30.33
CA ALA A 232 0.16 21.84 29.81
C ALA A 232 0.26 21.69 28.29
N ARG A 233 0.02 20.48 27.80
CA ARG A 233 -0.02 20.15 26.37
C ARG A 233 -1.23 19.30 26.06
N ARG A 234 -1.95 19.71 25.02
CA ARG A 234 -3.02 18.89 24.42
C ARG A 234 -2.38 17.88 23.46
N VAL A 235 -2.71 16.61 23.64
CA VAL A 235 -2.19 15.48 22.86
C VAL A 235 -3.33 14.79 22.13
N HIS A 236 -3.12 14.52 20.84
CA HIS A 236 -3.99 13.71 20.01
C HIS A 236 -3.55 12.25 20.10
N LEU A 237 -4.35 11.40 20.75
CA LEU A 237 -4.14 9.96 20.73
C LEU A 237 -4.90 9.36 19.56
N SER A 238 -4.20 8.77 18.60
CA SER A 238 -4.81 8.07 17.46
C SER A 238 -4.54 6.57 17.59
N VAL A 239 -5.59 5.76 17.71
CA VAL A 239 -5.47 4.30 17.72
C VAL A 239 -6.07 3.73 16.45
N ASP A 240 -5.22 3.13 15.64
CA ASP A 240 -5.63 2.48 14.40
C ASP A 240 -6.31 1.13 14.65
N SER A 241 -7.28 0.82 13.80
CA SER A 241 -7.87 -0.51 13.71
C SER A 241 -6.86 -1.52 13.19
N LEU A 242 -6.87 -2.75 13.71
CA LEU A 242 -6.11 -3.87 13.12
C LEU A 242 -6.50 -4.10 11.65
N PHE A 243 -7.70 -3.70 11.22
CA PHE A 243 -8.14 -3.86 9.83
C PHE A 243 -7.70 -2.74 8.91
N ALA A 244 -7.04 -1.69 9.40
CA ALA A 244 -6.60 -0.57 8.57
C ALA A 244 -5.68 -1.03 7.42
N LYS A 245 -4.80 -2.00 7.69
CA LYS A 245 -3.86 -2.58 6.71
C LYS A 245 -4.45 -3.75 5.92
N THR A 246 -5.46 -4.43 6.44
CA THR A 246 -6.07 -5.61 5.80
C THR A 246 -7.34 -5.27 5.01
N ALA A 247 -7.88 -4.04 5.14
CA ALA A 247 -8.99 -3.56 4.33
C ALA A 247 -8.73 -3.76 2.83
N GLY A 248 -9.75 -4.20 2.09
CA GLY A 248 -9.62 -4.49 0.67
C GLY A 248 -10.49 -5.65 0.20
N ALA A 249 -10.26 -6.06 -1.04
CA ALA A 249 -10.93 -7.19 -1.66
C ALA A 249 -10.17 -8.49 -1.39
N TYR A 250 -10.94 -9.56 -1.23
CA TYR A 250 -10.49 -10.93 -1.03
C TYR A 250 -11.21 -11.84 -2.04
N ARG A 251 -10.49 -12.86 -2.51
CA ARG A 251 -11.01 -13.92 -3.39
C ARG A 251 -10.52 -15.25 -2.88
N GLY A 252 -11.37 -16.27 -2.95
CA GLY A 252 -11.01 -17.60 -2.48
C GLY A 252 -11.94 -18.69 -2.95
N LEU A 253 -11.66 -19.90 -2.46
CA LEU A 253 -12.53 -21.06 -2.65
C LEU A 253 -13.12 -21.50 -1.32
N ALA A 254 -14.32 -22.07 -1.39
CA ALA A 254 -14.83 -23.01 -0.41
C ALA A 254 -14.83 -24.40 -1.04
N THR A 255 -14.11 -25.35 -0.45
CA THR A 255 -13.95 -26.72 -0.99
C THR A 255 -13.96 -27.76 0.12
N GLU A 256 -14.65 -28.87 -0.07
CA GLU A 256 -14.58 -30.05 0.81
C GLU A 256 -13.31 -30.87 0.56
N THR A 257 -12.99 -31.81 1.45
CA THR A 257 -11.86 -32.74 1.29
C THR A 257 -11.99 -33.58 0.01
N THR A 258 -13.21 -33.98 -0.32
CA THR A 258 -13.55 -34.55 -1.63
C THR A 258 -14.23 -33.45 -2.43
N VAL A 259 -13.48 -32.87 -3.37
CA VAL A 259 -13.96 -31.76 -4.20
C VAL A 259 -15.10 -32.28 -5.08
N ALA A 260 -16.22 -31.55 -5.09
CA ALA A 260 -17.32 -31.76 -6.02
C ALA A 260 -17.88 -30.41 -6.48
N HIS A 261 -18.48 -30.38 -7.66
CA HIS A 261 -19.17 -29.24 -8.24
C HIS A 261 -20.22 -28.66 -7.28
N ALA A 262 -21.00 -29.54 -6.64
CA ALA A 262 -22.07 -29.17 -5.73
C ALA A 262 -21.57 -28.54 -4.42
N SER A 263 -20.30 -28.74 -4.06
CA SER A 263 -19.68 -28.27 -2.82
C SER A 263 -18.54 -27.27 -3.04
N THR A 264 -18.17 -26.97 -4.29
CA THR A 264 -17.13 -25.99 -4.62
C THR A 264 -17.72 -24.61 -4.91
N ALA A 265 -17.29 -23.60 -4.15
CA ALA A 265 -17.75 -22.23 -4.33
C ALA A 265 -16.60 -21.25 -4.56
N LEU A 266 -16.83 -20.25 -5.42
CA LEU A 266 -15.99 -19.06 -5.47
C LEU A 266 -16.49 -18.06 -4.43
N THR A 267 -15.63 -17.68 -3.50
CA THR A 267 -15.94 -16.75 -2.41
C THR A 267 -15.27 -15.40 -2.67
N GLN A 268 -16.04 -14.34 -2.49
CA GLN A 268 -15.64 -12.96 -2.74
C GLN A 268 -15.99 -12.11 -1.52
N VAL A 269 -15.03 -11.42 -0.92
CA VAL A 269 -15.28 -10.57 0.26
C VAL A 269 -14.61 -9.21 0.07
N THR A 270 -15.23 -8.17 0.59
CA THR A 270 -14.62 -6.85 0.79
C THR A 270 -14.67 -6.50 2.27
N VAL A 271 -13.52 -6.12 2.82
CA VAL A 271 -13.35 -5.75 4.23
C VAL A 271 -13.05 -4.25 4.32
N THR A 272 -13.72 -3.55 5.25
CA THR A 272 -13.47 -2.14 5.54
C THR A 272 -12.36 -1.96 6.58
N GLN A 273 -11.83 -0.75 6.73
CA GLN A 273 -10.86 -0.42 7.78
C GLN A 273 -11.40 -0.63 9.20
N ALA A 274 -12.73 -0.68 9.38
CA ALA A 274 -13.37 -0.96 10.67
C ALA A 274 -13.68 -2.45 10.88
N GLY A 275 -13.24 -3.34 9.99
CA GLY A 275 -13.47 -4.79 10.07
C GLY A 275 -14.85 -5.26 9.62
N ALA A 276 -15.73 -4.36 9.18
CA ALA A 276 -17.00 -4.76 8.57
C ALA A 276 -16.73 -5.42 7.21
N PHE A 277 -17.43 -6.49 6.89
CA PHE A 277 -17.26 -7.20 5.63
C PHE A 277 -18.60 -7.46 4.94
N SER A 278 -18.54 -7.48 3.62
CA SER A 278 -19.63 -7.91 2.75
C SER A 278 -19.08 -8.77 1.64
N GLY A 279 -19.81 -9.82 1.26
CA GLY A 279 -19.32 -10.78 0.29
C GLY A 279 -20.40 -11.48 -0.50
N VAL A 280 -19.95 -12.28 -1.46
CA VAL A 280 -20.77 -13.14 -2.30
C VAL A 280 -20.12 -14.52 -2.37
N LEU A 281 -20.92 -15.55 -2.08
CA LEU A 281 -20.61 -16.94 -2.33
C LEU A 281 -21.25 -17.34 -3.66
N THR A 282 -20.45 -17.82 -4.63
CA THR A 282 -20.96 -18.33 -5.91
C THR A 282 -20.85 -19.85 -5.93
N LEU A 283 -21.99 -20.53 -5.84
CA LEU A 283 -22.09 -21.99 -5.73
C LEU A 283 -23.08 -22.50 -6.78
N GLY A 284 -22.65 -23.46 -7.62
CA GLY A 284 -23.47 -23.97 -8.75
C GLY A 284 -23.98 -22.86 -9.68
N GLY A 285 -23.18 -21.81 -9.88
CA GLY A 285 -23.55 -20.61 -10.65
C GLY A 285 -24.57 -19.67 -10.03
N LYS A 286 -25.09 -19.97 -8.84
CA LYS A 286 -25.96 -19.08 -8.07
C LYS A 286 -25.13 -18.24 -7.10
N ARG A 287 -25.51 -16.98 -6.93
CA ARG A 287 -24.83 -16.01 -6.07
C ARG A 287 -25.63 -15.78 -4.79
N TYR A 288 -24.98 -15.92 -3.65
CA TYR A 288 -25.56 -15.70 -2.33
C TYR A 288 -24.76 -14.62 -1.60
N GLY A 289 -25.41 -13.49 -1.32
CA GLY A 289 -24.78 -12.37 -0.61
C GLY A 289 -24.77 -12.58 0.89
N PHE A 290 -23.72 -12.09 1.55
CA PHE A 290 -23.58 -12.14 3.00
C PHE A 290 -22.85 -10.91 3.54
N ARG A 291 -22.98 -10.66 4.83
CA ARG A 291 -22.32 -9.56 5.53
C ARG A 291 -22.06 -9.92 6.99
N GLY A 292 -21.07 -9.29 7.59
CA GLY A 292 -20.72 -9.45 9.00
C GLY A 292 -19.68 -8.42 9.41
N LYS A 293 -19.07 -8.63 10.58
CA LYS A 293 -17.99 -7.78 11.09
C LYS A 293 -17.02 -8.65 11.87
N PHE A 294 -15.74 -8.53 11.57
CA PHE A 294 -14.69 -9.18 12.35
C PHE A 294 -14.53 -8.51 13.70
N ASP A 295 -14.40 -9.32 14.74
CA ASP A 295 -14.00 -8.89 16.06
C ASP A 295 -12.56 -8.33 15.98
N PRO A 296 -12.31 -7.10 16.47
CA PRO A 296 -11.01 -6.46 16.35
C PRO A 296 -9.94 -7.02 17.30
N LEU A 297 -10.29 -7.93 18.22
CA LEU A 297 -9.33 -8.60 19.11
C LEU A 297 -9.00 -10.00 18.60
N THR A 298 -10.00 -10.76 18.15
CA THR A 298 -9.83 -12.17 17.77
C THR A 298 -9.76 -12.40 16.26
N GLY A 299 -10.23 -11.45 15.45
CA GLY A 299 -10.38 -11.64 14.00
C GLY A 299 -11.56 -12.53 13.61
N ASP A 300 -12.39 -13.00 14.56
CA ASP A 300 -13.55 -13.85 14.28
C ASP A 300 -14.71 -13.03 13.69
N GLY A 301 -15.25 -13.49 12.57
CA GLY A 301 -16.39 -12.87 11.87
C GLY A 301 -17.76 -13.30 12.38
N GLY A 302 -17.79 -14.26 13.32
CA GLY A 302 -19.01 -14.90 13.78
C GLY A 302 -19.64 -15.82 12.72
N GLU A 303 -20.75 -16.43 13.10
CA GLU A 303 -21.53 -17.30 12.22
C GLU A 303 -22.51 -16.49 11.35
N VAL A 304 -22.48 -16.72 10.04
CA VAL A 304 -23.34 -16.03 9.06
C VAL A 304 -24.20 -17.03 8.30
N THR A 305 -25.53 -16.91 8.44
CA THR A 305 -26.47 -17.73 7.68
C THR A 305 -26.61 -17.25 6.23
N ILE A 306 -26.28 -18.11 5.29
CA ILE A 306 -26.48 -17.94 3.85
C ILE A 306 -27.84 -18.52 3.46
N ILE A 307 -28.79 -17.63 3.12
CA ILE A 307 -30.13 -18.04 2.69
C ILE A 307 -30.09 -18.47 1.22
N ARG A 308 -30.45 -19.73 0.95
CA ARG A 308 -30.59 -20.29 -0.39
C ARG A 308 -32.05 -20.61 -0.69
N ARG A 309 -32.82 -19.71 -1.33
CA ARG A 309 -34.26 -19.93 -1.58
C ARG A 309 -34.51 -21.28 -2.26
N GLY A 310 -35.35 -22.12 -1.66
CA GLY A 310 -35.67 -23.47 -2.15
C GLY A 310 -34.59 -24.53 -1.90
N ASN A 311 -33.56 -24.23 -1.11
CA ASN A 311 -32.50 -25.15 -0.69
C ASN A 311 -32.20 -24.97 0.80
N THR A 312 -31.52 -25.93 1.42
CA THR A 312 -31.08 -25.82 2.82
C THR A 312 -30.18 -24.58 3.01
N PRO A 313 -30.36 -23.73 4.03
CA PRO A 313 -29.43 -22.65 4.30
C PRO A 313 -28.00 -23.18 4.54
N LEU A 314 -26.99 -22.33 4.39
CA LEU A 314 -25.62 -22.66 4.78
C LEU A 314 -25.21 -21.79 5.96
N SER A 315 -24.38 -22.32 6.85
CA SER A 315 -23.66 -21.56 7.86
C SER A 315 -22.24 -21.29 7.36
N LEU A 316 -21.83 -20.03 7.38
CA LEU A 316 -20.50 -19.57 7.01
C LEU A 316 -19.83 -18.94 8.24
N GLN A 317 -18.71 -19.51 8.67
CA GLN A 317 -17.84 -18.89 9.66
C GLN A 317 -16.56 -18.42 8.99
N LEU A 318 -16.14 -17.19 9.25
CA LEU A 318 -14.92 -16.59 8.71
C LEU A 318 -14.01 -16.10 9.83
N VAL A 319 -12.71 -16.29 9.67
CA VAL A 319 -11.68 -15.78 10.59
C VAL A 319 -10.61 -15.06 9.78
N MET A 320 -10.24 -13.86 10.19
CA MET A 320 -9.05 -13.18 9.68
C MET A 320 -7.84 -13.69 10.46
N ASP A 321 -6.98 -14.49 9.81
CA ASP A 321 -5.94 -15.29 10.49
C ASP A 321 -4.90 -14.46 11.25
N GLN A 322 -4.63 -13.23 10.78
CA GLN A 322 -3.71 -12.28 11.43
C GLN A 322 -4.19 -10.84 11.21
N PRO A 323 -5.13 -10.30 12.01
CA PRO A 323 -5.56 -8.92 11.87
C PRO A 323 -4.34 -7.97 11.95
N GLY A 324 -4.21 -7.04 11.00
CA GLY A 324 -3.09 -6.06 10.95
C GLY A 324 -1.87 -6.47 10.13
N VAL A 325 -1.69 -7.76 9.84
CA VAL A 325 -0.53 -8.30 9.09
C VAL A 325 -0.94 -9.29 7.99
N GLY A 326 -2.01 -10.04 8.23
CA GLY A 326 -2.50 -11.14 7.42
C GLY A 326 -3.13 -10.70 6.09
N SER A 327 -2.87 -11.50 5.06
CA SER A 327 -3.48 -11.37 3.74
C SER A 327 -4.51 -12.46 3.47
N THR A 328 -4.93 -13.22 4.49
CA THR A 328 -5.83 -14.36 4.37
C THR A 328 -7.07 -14.22 5.27
N ILE A 329 -8.18 -14.77 4.78
CA ILE A 329 -9.38 -15.04 5.57
C ILE A 329 -9.66 -16.53 5.41
N SER A 330 -9.61 -17.27 6.51
CA SER A 330 -9.98 -18.67 6.56
C SER A 330 -11.41 -18.84 7.05
N GLY A 331 -11.95 -20.05 7.00
CA GLY A 331 -13.28 -20.31 7.49
C GLY A 331 -13.81 -21.70 7.20
N THR A 332 -15.07 -21.91 7.55
CA THR A 332 -15.82 -23.13 7.23
C THR A 332 -17.18 -22.76 6.65
N LEU A 333 -17.63 -23.56 5.68
CA LEU A 333 -18.96 -23.48 5.11
C LEU A 333 -19.66 -24.82 5.33
N ARG A 334 -20.84 -24.78 5.95
CA ARG A 334 -21.62 -25.95 6.38
C ARG A 334 -23.06 -25.84 5.91
N ALA A 335 -23.76 -26.95 5.68
CA ALA A 335 -25.21 -26.92 5.54
C ALA A 335 -25.88 -26.79 6.93
N ASP A 336 -26.74 -25.77 7.09
CA ASP A 336 -27.53 -25.49 8.30
C ASP A 336 -28.59 -26.60 8.49
N ALA A 337 -28.99 -27.09 9.67
CA ALA A 337 -28.97 -26.53 11.02
C ALA A 337 -28.99 -27.66 12.06
N SER A 338 -28.46 -27.44 13.27
CA SER A 338 -28.63 -28.26 14.50
C SER A 338 -27.77 -29.52 14.75
N LEU A 339 -26.75 -29.84 13.94
CA LEU A 339 -25.92 -31.03 14.21
C LEU A 339 -24.57 -30.68 14.85
N LEU A 340 -24.39 -31.13 16.11
CA LEU A 340 -23.15 -31.13 16.89
C LEU A 340 -22.11 -32.18 16.41
N THR A 341 -22.12 -32.55 15.13
CA THR A 341 -21.22 -33.57 14.56
C THR A 341 -20.72 -33.14 13.18
N PRO A 342 -19.42 -33.29 12.87
CA PRO A 342 -18.82 -32.73 11.66
C PRO A 342 -19.24 -33.54 10.43
N ALA A 343 -20.32 -33.11 9.78
CA ALA A 343 -20.69 -33.59 8.46
C ALA A 343 -19.98 -32.72 7.42
N VAL A 344 -18.77 -33.13 7.04
CA VAL A 344 -17.92 -32.61 5.94
C VAL A 344 -17.97 -31.08 5.77
N ASP A 345 -17.06 -30.39 6.43
CA ASP A 345 -16.93 -28.94 6.31
C ASP A 345 -16.19 -28.57 5.02
N ALA A 346 -16.78 -27.70 4.19
CA ALA A 346 -16.02 -27.06 3.13
C ALA A 346 -15.08 -26.03 3.77
N ALA A 347 -13.78 -26.22 3.63
CA ALA A 347 -12.77 -25.27 4.08
C ALA A 347 -12.82 -24.04 3.18
N VAL A 348 -12.88 -22.86 3.80
CA VAL A 348 -12.84 -21.58 3.10
C VAL A 348 -11.44 -21.01 3.24
N LEU A 349 -10.82 -20.67 2.13
CA LEU A 349 -9.57 -19.90 2.10
C LEU A 349 -9.71 -18.79 1.08
N MET A 350 -9.55 -17.54 1.53
CA MET A 350 -9.49 -16.37 0.68
C MET A 350 -8.20 -15.61 0.90
N LYS A 351 -7.68 -15.03 -0.18
CA LYS A 351 -6.47 -14.22 -0.18
C LYS A 351 -6.77 -12.80 -0.64
N ARG A 352 -6.04 -11.83 -0.10
CA ARG A 352 -6.20 -10.38 -0.34
C ARG A 352 -5.68 -10.01 -1.73
N LEU A 353 -6.35 -9.07 -2.37
CA LEU A 353 -6.01 -8.48 -3.66
C LEU A 353 -5.42 -7.08 -3.41
N PRO A 354 -4.08 -6.92 -3.38
CA PRO A 354 -3.44 -5.67 -3.00
C PRO A 354 -3.29 -4.65 -4.15
N TRP A 355 -3.74 -5.01 -5.35
CA TRP A 355 -3.42 -4.29 -6.58
C TRP A 355 -4.29 -3.03 -6.76
N THR A 356 -3.63 -1.92 -7.08
CA THR A 356 -4.27 -0.62 -7.28
C THR A 356 -3.64 0.08 -8.48
N ARG A 357 -4.18 1.24 -8.89
CA ARG A 357 -3.60 2.01 -10.00
C ARG A 357 -2.15 2.48 -9.71
N THR A 358 -1.81 2.69 -8.44
CA THR A 358 -0.47 3.11 -7.98
C THR A 358 0.41 1.93 -7.56
N ASN A 359 -0.16 0.72 -7.46
CA ASN A 359 0.54 -0.53 -7.20
C ASN A 359 -0.02 -1.63 -8.13
N PRO A 360 0.26 -1.56 -9.44
CA PRO A 360 -0.30 -2.50 -10.40
C PRO A 360 0.31 -3.90 -10.23
N THR A 361 -0.45 -4.95 -10.56
CA THR A 361 0.08 -6.32 -10.52
C THR A 361 1.17 -6.52 -11.59
N PRO A 362 2.27 -7.24 -11.28
CA PRO A 362 3.30 -7.58 -12.26
C PRO A 362 2.81 -8.61 -13.30
N THR A 363 1.74 -9.34 -12.99
CA THR A 363 1.13 -10.39 -13.85
C THR A 363 0.17 -9.81 -14.90
N ALA A 364 0.08 -8.48 -15.03
CA ALA A 364 -0.81 -7.86 -15.99
C ALA A 364 -0.40 -8.22 -17.44
N GLY A 365 -1.36 -8.71 -18.22
CA GLY A 365 -1.06 -9.22 -19.55
C GLY A 365 -2.19 -10.03 -20.18
N ARG A 366 -1.90 -10.55 -21.37
CA ARG A 366 -2.72 -11.55 -22.05
C ARG A 366 -2.01 -12.88 -21.96
N TYR A 367 -2.80 -13.94 -21.91
CA TYR A 367 -2.31 -15.30 -21.79
C TYR A 367 -3.14 -16.21 -22.70
N THR A 368 -2.49 -17.19 -23.31
CA THR A 368 -3.16 -18.37 -23.87
C THR A 368 -3.08 -19.49 -22.84
N VAL A 369 -4.18 -20.21 -22.67
CA VAL A 369 -4.35 -21.24 -21.66
C VAL A 369 -4.61 -22.55 -22.35
N LEU A 370 -3.94 -23.59 -21.86
CA LEU A 370 -4.08 -24.98 -22.20
C LEU A 370 -4.65 -25.73 -20.99
N LEU A 371 -5.63 -26.58 -21.27
CA LEU A 371 -6.08 -27.64 -20.37
C LEU A 371 -5.73 -28.95 -21.10
N PRO A 372 -4.58 -29.56 -20.81
CA PRO A 372 -4.12 -30.75 -21.52
C PRO A 372 -5.18 -31.86 -21.45
N ARG A 373 -5.24 -32.70 -22.48
CA ARG A 373 -6.10 -33.88 -22.46
C ARG A 373 -5.77 -34.77 -21.27
N VAL A 374 -6.77 -35.46 -20.74
CA VAL A 374 -6.58 -36.45 -19.69
C VAL A 374 -6.66 -37.84 -20.32
N LEU A 375 -5.60 -38.63 -20.18
CA LEU A 375 -5.53 -39.97 -20.76
C LEU A 375 -6.38 -40.95 -19.94
N GLY A 376 -7.35 -41.62 -20.57
CA GLY A 376 -8.19 -42.63 -19.93
C GLY A 376 -9.46 -42.94 -20.72
N SER A 377 -10.03 -44.13 -20.51
CA SER A 377 -11.32 -44.52 -21.11
C SER A 377 -12.45 -43.67 -20.51
N GLY A 378 -13.34 -43.14 -21.35
CA GLY A 378 -14.47 -42.31 -20.91
C GLY A 378 -14.12 -40.84 -20.58
N LEU A 379 -12.84 -40.45 -20.70
CA LEU A 379 -12.40 -39.08 -20.49
C LEU A 379 -12.32 -38.30 -21.81
N PRO A 380 -12.40 -36.96 -21.76
CA PRO A 380 -12.31 -36.14 -22.95
C PRO A 380 -10.92 -36.18 -23.57
N GLN A 381 -10.85 -36.56 -24.84
CA GLN A 381 -9.60 -36.81 -25.54
C GLN A 381 -9.00 -35.55 -26.20
N GLY A 382 -9.80 -34.49 -26.38
CA GLY A 382 -9.32 -33.21 -26.91
C GLY A 382 -8.69 -32.31 -25.85
N HIS A 383 -7.80 -31.41 -26.27
CA HIS A 383 -7.26 -30.38 -25.39
C HIS A 383 -8.31 -29.28 -25.17
N GLY A 384 -8.53 -28.91 -23.90
CA GLY A 384 -9.21 -27.68 -23.57
C GLY A 384 -8.27 -26.49 -23.79
N TYR A 385 -8.84 -25.33 -24.08
CA TYR A 385 -8.07 -24.11 -24.28
C TYR A 385 -8.87 -22.88 -23.85
N ALA A 386 -8.17 -21.79 -23.54
CA ALA A 386 -8.79 -20.50 -23.32
C ALA A 386 -7.86 -19.34 -23.69
N THR A 387 -8.45 -18.16 -23.82
CA THR A 387 -7.70 -16.90 -23.73
C THR A 387 -8.00 -16.26 -22.39
N MET A 388 -6.96 -15.80 -21.70
CA MET A 388 -7.04 -15.15 -20.39
C MET A 388 -6.43 -13.75 -20.45
N VAL A 389 -7.02 -12.81 -19.72
CA VAL A 389 -6.51 -11.45 -19.55
C VAL A 389 -6.45 -11.14 -18.07
N VAL A 390 -5.32 -10.60 -17.64
CA VAL A 390 -5.12 -10.01 -16.31
C VAL A 390 -4.95 -8.51 -16.51
N ASN A 391 -5.83 -7.70 -15.93
CA ASN A 391 -5.68 -6.25 -15.99
C ASN A 391 -4.71 -5.74 -14.92
N SER A 392 -4.36 -4.44 -14.95
CA SER A 392 -3.42 -3.85 -13.99
C SER A 392 -3.89 -3.88 -12.53
N LEU A 393 -5.19 -4.05 -12.29
CA LEU A 393 -5.79 -4.22 -10.96
C LEU A 393 -5.83 -5.69 -10.52
N GLY A 394 -5.17 -6.59 -11.26
CA GLY A 394 -5.15 -8.02 -10.98
C GLY A 394 -6.48 -8.72 -11.20
N ILE A 395 -7.43 -8.14 -11.93
CA ILE A 395 -8.69 -8.84 -12.27
C ILE A 395 -8.43 -9.77 -13.45
N VAL A 396 -8.80 -11.04 -13.25
CA VAL A 396 -8.68 -12.11 -14.24
C VAL A 396 -9.99 -12.24 -14.99
N SER A 397 -9.92 -12.34 -16.31
CA SER A 397 -11.05 -12.65 -17.20
C SER A 397 -10.63 -13.69 -18.22
N MET A 398 -11.39 -14.78 -18.33
CA MET A 398 -11.06 -15.91 -19.18
C MET A 398 -12.28 -16.42 -19.93
N SER A 399 -12.09 -16.82 -21.19
CA SER A 399 -13.09 -17.47 -22.03
C SER A 399 -12.45 -18.58 -22.85
N GLY A 400 -13.10 -19.73 -22.90
CA GLY A 400 -12.52 -20.90 -23.53
C GLY A 400 -13.50 -22.05 -23.71
N ARG A 401 -12.91 -23.21 -23.98
CA ARG A 401 -13.60 -24.46 -24.20
C ARG A 401 -12.85 -25.58 -23.49
N SER A 402 -13.55 -26.40 -22.70
CA SER A 402 -12.97 -27.58 -22.04
C SER A 402 -12.72 -28.70 -23.06
N GLY A 403 -11.98 -29.75 -22.68
CA GLY A 403 -11.58 -30.83 -23.59
C GLY A 403 -12.76 -31.63 -24.19
N ASP A 404 -13.90 -31.64 -23.51
CA ASP A 404 -15.15 -32.25 -23.99
C ASP A 404 -15.93 -31.34 -24.97
N GLY A 405 -15.51 -30.07 -25.06
CA GLY A 405 -16.13 -29.06 -25.88
C GLY A 405 -17.16 -28.17 -25.18
N ALA A 406 -17.32 -28.24 -23.86
CA ALA A 406 -18.18 -27.25 -23.19
C ALA A 406 -17.54 -25.86 -23.24
N LEU A 407 -18.33 -24.85 -23.63
CA LEU A 407 -17.90 -23.45 -23.52
C LEU A 407 -17.92 -23.03 -22.06
N PHE A 408 -16.93 -22.24 -21.65
CA PHE A 408 -16.89 -21.64 -20.33
C PHE A 408 -16.37 -20.20 -20.37
N THR A 409 -16.78 -19.46 -19.36
CA THR A 409 -16.19 -18.17 -18.98
C THR A 409 -15.88 -18.21 -17.49
N ALA A 410 -14.81 -17.54 -17.10
CA ALA A 410 -14.44 -17.42 -15.70
C ALA A 410 -13.83 -16.04 -15.40
N GLY A 411 -13.98 -15.61 -14.15
CA GLY A 411 -13.38 -14.38 -13.66
C GLY A 411 -12.95 -14.53 -12.21
N SER A 412 -11.86 -13.89 -11.84
CA SER A 412 -11.28 -13.93 -10.50
C SER A 412 -10.43 -12.69 -10.23
N GLY A 413 -9.56 -12.74 -9.22
CA GLY A 413 -8.51 -11.75 -9.07
C GLY A 413 -7.26 -12.33 -8.40
N VAL A 414 -6.11 -11.82 -8.84
CA VAL A 414 -4.77 -12.20 -8.41
C VAL A 414 -4.54 -11.69 -7.00
N SER A 415 -4.12 -12.58 -6.11
CA SER A 415 -3.77 -12.26 -4.74
C SER A 415 -2.41 -11.57 -4.64
N GLY A 416 -2.03 -11.15 -3.44
CA GLY A 416 -0.67 -10.65 -3.19
C GLY A 416 0.43 -11.70 -3.34
N ASP A 417 0.07 -12.98 -3.26
CA ASP A 417 1.00 -14.11 -3.39
C ASP A 417 1.22 -14.52 -4.86
N GLY A 418 0.52 -13.88 -5.80
CA GLY A 418 0.61 -14.23 -7.23
C GLY A 418 -0.21 -15.45 -7.63
N ASP A 419 -1.23 -15.82 -6.84
CA ASP A 419 -2.19 -16.88 -7.21
C ASP A 419 -3.61 -16.34 -7.37
N PHE A 420 -4.50 -17.14 -7.95
CA PHE A 420 -5.94 -16.84 -7.99
C PHE A 420 -6.78 -18.11 -7.93
N PRO A 421 -7.95 -18.06 -7.27
CA PRO A 421 -8.92 -19.14 -7.28
C PRO A 421 -9.71 -19.13 -8.59
N LEU A 422 -9.99 -20.29 -9.16
CA LEU A 422 -10.77 -20.46 -10.36
C LEU A 422 -12.00 -21.31 -10.08
N VAL A 423 -13.17 -20.86 -10.56
CA VAL A 423 -14.35 -21.69 -10.77
C VAL A 423 -14.95 -21.31 -12.12
N ALA A 424 -14.85 -22.20 -13.10
CA ALA A 424 -15.44 -22.04 -14.42
C ALA A 424 -16.57 -23.05 -14.60
N LEU A 425 -17.78 -22.57 -14.86
CA LEU A 425 -18.93 -23.45 -15.08
C LEU A 425 -18.90 -24.01 -16.50
N VAL A 426 -19.10 -25.32 -16.63
CA VAL A 426 -19.22 -26.03 -17.90
C VAL A 426 -20.64 -26.61 -18.05
N LYS A 427 -20.98 -27.14 -19.24
CA LYS A 427 -22.29 -27.75 -19.55
C LYS A 427 -23.50 -26.94 -19.09
N ARG A 428 -23.47 -25.61 -19.29
CA ARG A 428 -24.55 -24.70 -18.86
C ARG A 428 -24.81 -24.74 -17.34
N GLY A 429 -23.76 -24.99 -16.55
CA GLY A 429 -23.82 -24.97 -15.08
C GLY A 429 -24.04 -26.33 -14.42
N ALA A 430 -23.97 -27.44 -15.18
CA ALA A 430 -24.07 -28.79 -14.62
C ALA A 430 -22.74 -29.37 -14.12
N GLY A 431 -21.62 -28.70 -14.43
CA GLY A 431 -20.27 -29.09 -13.99
C GLY A 431 -19.36 -27.88 -13.83
N SER A 432 -18.13 -28.12 -13.37
CA SER A 432 -17.13 -27.06 -13.18
C SER A 432 -15.68 -27.52 -13.35
N LEU A 433 -14.84 -26.57 -13.75
CA LEU A 433 -13.40 -26.59 -13.51
C LEU A 433 -13.10 -25.71 -12.29
N SER A 434 -12.42 -26.24 -11.28
CA SER A 434 -12.15 -25.49 -10.05
C SER A 434 -10.82 -25.82 -9.40
N GLY A 435 -10.12 -24.81 -8.91
CA GLY A 435 -8.83 -24.97 -8.24
C GLY A 435 -8.09 -23.65 -8.08
N TRP A 436 -6.86 -23.72 -7.57
CA TRP A 436 -5.96 -22.57 -7.49
C TRP A 436 -4.98 -22.59 -8.66
N VAL A 437 -4.72 -21.42 -9.22
CA VAL A 437 -3.72 -21.21 -10.27
C VAL A 437 -2.68 -20.24 -9.74
N MET A 438 -1.40 -20.57 -9.91
CA MET A 438 -0.26 -19.78 -9.47
C MET A 438 0.46 -19.20 -10.68
N PHE A 439 0.85 -17.93 -10.64
CA PHE A 439 1.73 -17.32 -11.63
C PHE A 439 3.18 -17.64 -11.28
N GLU A 440 3.89 -18.27 -12.21
CA GLU A 440 5.29 -18.62 -12.08
C GLU A 440 5.94 -18.74 -13.45
N ASP A 441 7.20 -18.32 -13.58
CA ASP A 441 7.94 -18.35 -14.84
C ASP A 441 8.74 -19.65 -14.96
N LEU A 442 8.07 -20.70 -15.46
CA LEU A 442 8.67 -22.00 -15.75
C LEU A 442 8.95 -22.16 -17.25
N ALA A 443 9.77 -23.15 -17.63
CA ALA A 443 10.10 -23.39 -19.03
C ALA A 443 8.85 -23.63 -19.91
N GLY A 444 7.80 -24.27 -19.37
CA GLY A 444 6.57 -24.60 -20.10
C GLY A 444 5.34 -23.76 -19.75
N SER A 445 5.41 -22.89 -18.74
CA SER A 445 4.25 -22.15 -18.21
C SER A 445 4.65 -20.79 -17.61
N ASP A 446 3.73 -19.83 -17.68
CA ASP A 446 3.75 -18.54 -16.95
C ASP A 446 2.70 -18.49 -15.83
N ALA A 447 1.77 -19.45 -15.84
CA ALA A 447 0.91 -19.77 -14.73
C ALA A 447 0.42 -21.20 -14.86
N ASP A 448 0.33 -21.94 -13.76
CA ASP A 448 -0.21 -23.29 -13.77
C ASP A 448 -0.87 -23.66 -12.43
N GLY A 449 -1.50 -24.82 -12.41
CA GLY A 449 -2.09 -25.36 -11.19
C GLY A 449 -3.08 -26.50 -11.45
N PRO A 450 -3.28 -27.40 -10.47
CA PRO A 450 -4.25 -28.46 -10.60
C PRO A 450 -5.67 -27.91 -10.52
N LEU A 451 -6.52 -28.31 -11.47
CA LEU A 451 -7.95 -28.06 -11.42
C LEU A 451 -8.68 -29.40 -11.27
N HIS A 452 -9.61 -29.43 -10.33
CA HIS A 452 -10.64 -30.45 -10.33
C HIS A 452 -11.63 -30.17 -11.48
N TRP A 453 -11.97 -31.21 -12.24
CA TRP A 453 -12.91 -31.15 -13.33
C TRP A 453 -14.07 -32.11 -13.09
N GLU A 454 -15.26 -31.55 -12.97
CA GLU A 454 -16.52 -32.28 -13.00
C GLU A 454 -17.37 -31.84 -14.21
N ASP A 455 -17.84 -32.79 -15.01
CA ASP A 455 -18.64 -32.50 -16.23
C ASP A 455 -20.14 -32.86 -16.10
N GLY A 456 -20.64 -33.00 -14.86
CA GLY A 456 -22.06 -33.30 -14.60
C GLY A 456 -22.44 -34.78 -14.73
N GLY A 457 -21.48 -35.71 -14.51
CA GLY A 457 -21.77 -37.13 -14.25
C GLY A 457 -20.82 -38.16 -14.86
N VAL A 458 -19.96 -37.80 -15.84
CA VAL A 458 -19.10 -38.77 -16.55
C VAL A 458 -17.60 -38.56 -16.28
N VAL A 459 -17.20 -37.34 -15.93
CA VAL A 459 -15.81 -36.98 -15.62
C VAL A 459 -15.77 -36.42 -14.21
N ASP A 460 -15.00 -37.09 -13.35
CA ASP A 460 -14.53 -36.62 -12.05
C ASP A 460 -13.01 -36.89 -12.05
N GLY A 461 -12.22 -35.83 -12.10
CA GLY A 461 -10.78 -35.96 -12.25
C GLY A 461 -10.01 -34.67 -12.07
N SER A 462 -8.69 -34.76 -12.30
CA SER A 462 -7.78 -33.61 -12.27
C SER A 462 -7.32 -33.27 -13.68
N VAL A 463 -7.28 -31.99 -14.00
CA VAL A 463 -6.67 -31.45 -15.22
C VAL A 463 -5.73 -30.31 -14.84
N ASN A 464 -4.57 -30.25 -15.46
CA ASN A 464 -3.63 -29.15 -15.20
C ASN A 464 -4.07 -27.91 -15.98
N PHE A 465 -4.16 -26.79 -15.30
CA PHE A 465 -4.16 -25.49 -15.95
C PHE A 465 -2.72 -25.16 -16.33
N VAL A 466 -2.49 -24.75 -17.57
CA VAL A 466 -1.17 -24.30 -18.04
C VAL A 466 -1.39 -23.06 -18.90
N ALA A 467 -0.79 -21.94 -18.55
CA ALA A 467 -0.91 -20.69 -19.31
C ALA A 467 0.46 -20.20 -19.75
N SER A 468 0.51 -19.57 -20.92
CA SER A 468 1.67 -18.84 -21.41
C SER A 468 1.29 -17.40 -21.67
N ARG A 469 2.17 -16.48 -21.27
CA ARG A 469 2.08 -15.06 -21.55
C ARG A 469 2.09 -14.89 -23.06
N PHE A 470 1.01 -14.30 -23.56
CA PHE A 470 0.83 -14.06 -24.98
C PHE A 470 1.23 -12.63 -25.32
N VAL A 471 2.31 -12.50 -26.08
CA VAL A 471 2.75 -11.24 -26.65
C VAL A 471 2.38 -11.23 -28.13
N ARG A 472 1.62 -10.20 -28.54
CA ARG A 472 1.29 -10.02 -29.96
C ARG A 472 2.59 -9.91 -30.76
N PRO A 473 2.81 -10.76 -31.79
CA PRO A 473 4.01 -10.68 -32.60
C PRO A 473 4.06 -9.32 -33.34
N PRO A 474 5.25 -8.68 -33.42
CA PRO A 474 5.48 -7.56 -34.33
C PRO A 474 5.09 -7.88 -35.78
N SER A 475 4.82 -6.84 -36.57
CA SER A 475 4.53 -7.03 -37.99
C SER A 475 5.70 -7.72 -38.69
N GLY A 476 5.41 -8.77 -39.47
CA GLY A 476 6.44 -9.55 -40.16
C GLY A 476 7.14 -10.62 -39.32
N THR A 477 6.63 -10.92 -38.12
CA THR A 477 7.11 -12.04 -37.29
C THR A 477 6.01 -13.07 -37.09
N ARG A 478 6.38 -14.36 -37.04
CA ARG A 478 5.46 -15.47 -36.81
C ARG A 478 4.97 -15.45 -35.35
N ILE A 479 3.77 -15.94 -35.11
CA ILE A 479 3.11 -15.94 -33.78
C ILE A 479 3.76 -16.92 -32.82
N ILE A 480 4.42 -17.93 -33.37
CA ILE A 480 5.17 -18.99 -32.71
C ILE A 480 6.53 -19.08 -33.42
N ASP A 481 7.59 -19.29 -32.65
CA ASP A 481 8.96 -19.42 -33.15
C ASP A 481 9.26 -20.84 -33.65
N GLY A 482 10.44 -21.06 -34.24
CA GLY A 482 10.91 -22.37 -34.68
C GLY A 482 10.65 -22.70 -36.16
N PHE A 483 9.70 -22.02 -36.81
CA PHE A 483 9.41 -22.24 -38.23
C PHE A 483 10.53 -21.71 -39.13
N GLY A 484 11.07 -22.58 -40.00
CA GLY A 484 12.02 -22.21 -41.06
C GLY A 484 11.44 -21.29 -42.13
N GLU A 485 12.27 -20.84 -43.08
CA GLU A 485 11.81 -19.96 -44.18
C GLU A 485 11.30 -20.72 -45.42
N ASP A 486 11.62 -22.01 -45.52
CA ASP A 486 11.23 -22.83 -46.65
C ASP A 486 9.72 -23.18 -46.61
N PRO A 487 9.07 -23.37 -47.77
CA PRO A 487 7.71 -23.89 -47.82
C PRO A 487 7.59 -25.26 -47.11
N GLY A 488 6.47 -25.48 -46.42
CA GLY A 488 6.26 -26.71 -45.64
C GLY A 488 6.92 -26.69 -44.26
N ASN A 489 7.23 -25.50 -43.73
CA ASN A 489 7.89 -25.29 -42.43
C ASN A 489 7.06 -25.66 -41.18
N GLY A 490 5.88 -26.27 -41.33
CA GLY A 490 5.02 -26.64 -40.23
C GLY A 490 4.30 -27.95 -40.47
N LEU A 491 4.07 -28.69 -39.39
CA LEU A 491 3.31 -29.93 -39.38
C LEU A 491 2.12 -29.80 -38.43
N MET A 492 1.00 -30.37 -38.82
CA MET A 492 -0.16 -30.58 -37.96
C MET A 492 -0.23 -32.05 -37.59
N SER A 493 -0.30 -32.33 -36.29
CA SER A 493 -0.58 -33.65 -35.75
C SER A 493 -2.02 -33.71 -35.25
N ILE A 494 -2.64 -34.87 -35.44
CA ILE A 494 -3.86 -35.23 -34.75
C ILE A 494 -3.52 -36.39 -33.84
N ASP A 495 -3.74 -36.17 -32.56
CA ASP A 495 -3.28 -37.07 -31.52
C ASP A 495 -4.33 -38.15 -31.24
N ASP A 496 -4.71 -38.94 -32.24
CA ASP A 496 -5.66 -40.03 -32.04
C ASP A 496 -5.50 -41.19 -33.04
N GLY A 497 -5.74 -42.41 -32.56
CA GLY A 497 -5.92 -43.61 -33.41
C GLY A 497 -7.28 -43.68 -34.13
N PHE A 498 -7.94 -42.54 -34.40
CA PHE A 498 -9.27 -42.49 -35.02
C PHE A 498 -9.24 -42.48 -36.55
N PHE A 499 -8.11 -42.13 -37.15
CA PHE A 499 -7.98 -41.97 -38.60
C PHE A 499 -6.92 -42.92 -39.15
N ASP A 500 -7.21 -43.54 -40.30
CA ASP A 500 -6.31 -44.47 -41.00
C ASP A 500 -5.17 -43.77 -41.78
N VAL A 501 -4.98 -42.46 -41.63
CA VAL A 501 -4.01 -41.68 -42.42
C VAL A 501 -2.94 -41.08 -41.50
N GLU A 502 -1.70 -41.54 -41.69
CA GLU A 502 -0.47 -41.06 -41.04
C GLU A 502 -0.05 -39.63 -41.53
N PRO A 503 0.86 -38.93 -40.81
CA PRO A 503 0.98 -37.46 -40.74
C PRO A 503 1.45 -36.68 -41.98
N ASP A 504 1.94 -37.33 -43.04
CA ASP A 504 2.64 -36.64 -44.14
C ASP A 504 1.74 -35.70 -44.97
N ASP A 505 0.42 -35.84 -44.89
CA ASP A 505 -0.54 -35.08 -45.69
C ASP A 505 -0.88 -33.68 -45.12
N TRP A 506 -0.44 -33.31 -43.92
CA TRP A 506 -0.83 -32.04 -43.27
C TRP A 506 0.31 -31.05 -43.04
N ALA A 507 1.36 -31.15 -43.84
CA ALA A 507 2.37 -30.10 -43.92
C ALA A 507 1.76 -28.76 -44.41
N PHE A 508 2.17 -27.67 -43.80
CA PHE A 508 1.76 -26.31 -44.16
C PHE A 508 2.93 -25.35 -44.09
N THR A 509 2.75 -24.18 -44.69
CA THR A 509 3.66 -23.04 -44.56
C THR A 509 3.00 -21.97 -43.69
N LEU A 510 3.63 -21.64 -42.56
CA LEU A 510 3.33 -20.44 -41.79
C LEU A 510 4.17 -19.28 -42.32
N LEU A 511 3.53 -18.34 -43.01
CA LEU A 511 4.18 -17.13 -43.47
C LEU A 511 4.50 -16.18 -42.29
N SER A 512 5.48 -15.30 -42.47
CA SER A 512 5.78 -14.19 -41.53
C SER A 512 4.62 -13.21 -41.33
N SER A 513 3.62 -13.24 -42.22
CA SER A 513 2.34 -12.53 -42.07
C SER A 513 1.33 -13.25 -41.17
N ASN A 514 1.67 -14.42 -40.62
CA ASN A 514 0.79 -15.33 -39.88
C ASN A 514 -0.37 -15.90 -40.70
N ARG A 515 -0.26 -15.85 -42.03
CA ARG A 515 -1.15 -16.57 -42.94
C ARG A 515 -0.63 -18.00 -43.13
N VAL A 516 -1.55 -18.95 -43.07
CA VAL A 516 -1.30 -20.37 -43.30
C VAL A 516 -1.62 -20.71 -44.76
N ILE A 517 -0.73 -21.46 -45.40
CA ILE A 517 -0.91 -22.00 -46.75
C ILE A 517 -0.58 -23.50 -46.68
N SER A 518 -1.39 -24.38 -47.28
CA SER A 518 -1.03 -25.80 -47.33
C SER A 518 0.24 -26.01 -48.17
N ALA A 519 1.08 -26.98 -47.81
CA ALA A 519 2.32 -27.23 -48.55
C ALA A 519 2.05 -27.72 -49.98
N ASP A 520 0.97 -28.47 -50.19
CA ASP A 520 0.53 -28.99 -51.49
C ASP A 520 -0.22 -27.94 -52.35
N GLY A 521 -0.44 -26.72 -51.83
CA GLY A 521 -1.22 -25.67 -52.49
C GLY A 521 -2.72 -25.96 -52.62
N SER A 522 -3.22 -27.06 -52.05
CA SER A 522 -4.64 -27.39 -52.05
C SER A 522 -5.46 -26.48 -51.12
N LYS A 523 -6.77 -26.40 -51.37
CA LYS A 523 -7.72 -25.72 -50.46
C LYS A 523 -8.44 -26.71 -49.55
N LYS A 524 -7.88 -27.92 -49.40
CA LYS A 524 -8.50 -29.00 -48.63
C LYS A 524 -8.37 -28.75 -47.13
N PHE A 525 -7.29 -28.09 -46.72
CA PHE A 525 -7.04 -27.63 -45.36
C PHE A 525 -7.10 -26.09 -45.29
N GLY A 526 -7.52 -25.55 -44.14
CA GLY A 526 -7.46 -24.11 -43.90
C GLY A 526 -7.39 -23.77 -42.42
N MET A 527 -6.53 -22.81 -42.08
CA MET A 527 -6.37 -22.31 -40.71
C MET A 527 -6.25 -20.79 -40.69
N ALA A 528 -6.99 -20.16 -39.79
CA ALA A 528 -6.98 -18.73 -39.53
C ALA A 528 -6.55 -18.47 -38.09
N ILE A 529 -5.48 -17.68 -37.94
CA ILE A 529 -4.89 -17.33 -36.64
C ILE A 529 -5.23 -15.89 -36.29
N ASN A 530 -5.79 -15.66 -35.11
CA ASN A 530 -5.96 -14.32 -34.58
C ASN A 530 -4.70 -13.89 -33.84
N VAL A 531 -3.83 -13.15 -34.54
CA VAL A 531 -2.57 -12.62 -34.00
C VAL A 531 -2.72 -11.70 -32.77
N LYS A 532 -3.93 -11.20 -32.48
CA LYS A 532 -4.16 -10.37 -31.28
C LYS A 532 -4.42 -11.20 -30.03
N THR A 533 -4.86 -12.44 -30.19
CA THR A 533 -5.34 -13.29 -29.08
C THR A 533 -4.68 -14.66 -29.01
N GLY A 534 -3.93 -15.09 -30.02
CA GLY A 534 -3.36 -16.44 -30.09
C GLY A 534 -4.36 -17.52 -30.49
N ALA A 535 -5.66 -17.29 -30.30
CA ALA A 535 -6.71 -18.20 -30.77
C ALA A 535 -6.66 -18.44 -32.29
N TYR A 536 -6.92 -19.68 -32.70
CA TYR A 536 -7.06 -20.05 -34.09
C TYR A 536 -8.30 -20.92 -34.32
N SER A 537 -8.70 -21.01 -35.60
CA SER A 537 -9.74 -21.92 -36.06
C SER A 537 -9.43 -22.40 -37.46
N GLY A 538 -9.90 -23.59 -37.81
CA GLY A 538 -9.67 -24.14 -39.13
C GLY A 538 -10.53 -25.34 -39.47
N PHE A 539 -10.16 -26.01 -40.56
CA PHE A 539 -10.79 -27.23 -41.02
C PHE A 539 -9.81 -28.13 -41.79
N PHE A 540 -10.07 -29.43 -41.76
CA PHE A 540 -9.41 -30.45 -42.57
C PHE A 540 -10.44 -31.49 -43.04
N PRO A 541 -10.19 -32.22 -44.14
CA PRO A 541 -11.04 -33.32 -44.57
C PRO A 541 -10.63 -34.62 -43.87
N ALA A 542 -11.61 -35.46 -43.53
CA ALA A 542 -11.37 -36.82 -43.04
C ALA A 542 -12.33 -37.80 -43.71
N VAL A 543 -11.93 -39.06 -43.89
CA VAL A 543 -12.82 -40.12 -44.39
C VAL A 543 -13.41 -40.87 -43.20
N ILE A 544 -14.72 -40.80 -43.02
CA ILE A 544 -15.44 -41.45 -41.92
C ILE A 544 -16.55 -42.29 -42.53
N GLY A 545 -16.51 -43.61 -42.29
CA GLY A 545 -17.48 -44.55 -42.89
C GLY A 545 -17.48 -44.51 -44.43
N GLY A 546 -16.31 -44.33 -45.05
CA GLY A 546 -16.14 -44.27 -46.51
C GLY A 546 -16.58 -42.95 -47.16
N LYS A 547 -16.96 -41.92 -46.39
CA LYS A 547 -17.32 -40.58 -46.91
C LYS A 547 -16.33 -39.53 -46.44
N THR A 548 -15.92 -38.64 -47.34
CA THR A 548 -15.14 -37.45 -46.98
C THR A 548 -16.03 -36.43 -46.28
N VAL A 549 -15.63 -36.03 -45.07
CA VAL A 549 -16.31 -35.04 -44.23
C VAL A 549 -15.32 -33.94 -43.85
N THR A 550 -15.79 -32.69 -43.82
CA THR A 550 -15.00 -31.56 -43.31
C THR A 550 -15.10 -31.50 -41.79
N ILE A 551 -13.96 -31.67 -41.12
CA ILE A 551 -13.82 -31.57 -39.67
C ILE A 551 -13.32 -30.17 -39.31
N ARG A 552 -13.96 -29.55 -38.32
CA ARG A 552 -13.56 -28.23 -37.80
C ARG A 552 -12.70 -28.40 -36.57
N HIS A 553 -11.69 -27.55 -36.45
CA HIS A 553 -10.79 -27.52 -35.31
C HIS A 553 -10.58 -26.09 -34.81
N VAL A 554 -10.26 -25.99 -33.52
CA VAL A 554 -10.07 -24.73 -32.79
C VAL A 554 -9.02 -24.92 -31.70
N GLY A 555 -8.30 -23.86 -31.36
CA GLY A 555 -7.31 -23.92 -30.30
C GLY A 555 -6.60 -22.59 -30.08
N VAL A 556 -5.43 -22.65 -29.45
CA VAL A 556 -4.57 -21.49 -29.18
C VAL A 556 -3.12 -21.77 -29.55
N ALA A 557 -2.45 -20.74 -30.07
CA ALA A 557 -1.00 -20.67 -30.15
C ALA A 557 -0.40 -20.51 -28.75
N PHE A 558 0.61 -21.30 -28.41
CA PHE A 558 1.23 -21.35 -27.10
C PHE A 558 2.72 -21.06 -27.23
N GLN A 559 3.09 -19.78 -27.06
CA GLN A 559 4.43 -19.27 -27.40
C GLN A 559 5.55 -19.96 -26.63
N LYS A 560 5.35 -20.26 -25.34
CA LYS A 560 6.36 -20.98 -24.53
C LYS A 560 6.69 -22.39 -25.02
N LEU A 561 5.74 -23.07 -25.66
CA LEU A 561 5.95 -24.43 -26.16
C LEU A 561 6.36 -24.47 -27.63
N SER A 562 6.51 -23.31 -28.26
CA SER A 562 6.70 -23.19 -29.71
C SER A 562 5.72 -24.04 -30.53
N ALA A 563 4.48 -24.18 -30.02
CA ALA A 563 3.47 -25.06 -30.56
C ALA A 563 2.08 -24.46 -30.35
N SER A 564 1.09 -25.09 -30.96
CA SER A 564 -0.31 -24.83 -30.71
C SER A 564 -0.99 -26.12 -30.32
N LEU A 565 -2.02 -25.98 -29.49
CA LEU A 565 -2.84 -27.10 -29.06
C LEU A 565 -4.32 -26.70 -29.13
N GLY A 566 -5.17 -27.70 -29.37
CA GLY A 566 -6.58 -27.49 -29.54
C GLY A 566 -7.39 -28.78 -29.55
N GLN A 567 -8.59 -28.66 -30.09
CA GLN A 567 -9.52 -29.78 -30.24
C GLN A 567 -10.28 -29.70 -31.56
N PHE A 568 -10.77 -30.85 -32.00
CA PHE A 568 -11.75 -30.96 -33.07
C PHE A 568 -12.99 -31.76 -32.63
N SER A 569 -13.99 -31.82 -33.52
CA SER A 569 -15.21 -32.59 -33.32
C SER A 569 -15.47 -33.47 -34.53
N LEU A 570 -15.72 -34.74 -34.29
CA LEU A 570 -16.33 -35.61 -35.27
C LEU A 570 -17.86 -35.39 -35.32
N PRO A 571 -18.52 -35.77 -36.44
CA PRO A 571 -19.97 -35.62 -36.59
C PRO A 571 -20.80 -36.42 -35.58
N ASP A 572 -20.25 -37.52 -35.05
CA ASP A 572 -20.87 -38.35 -34.01
C ASP A 572 -20.74 -37.75 -32.59
N GLY A 573 -20.04 -36.61 -32.46
CA GLY A 573 -19.80 -35.92 -31.20
C GLY A 573 -18.47 -36.28 -30.52
N THR A 574 -17.74 -37.27 -31.05
CA THR A 574 -16.41 -37.66 -30.55
C THR A 574 -15.44 -36.49 -30.70
N ARG A 575 -14.53 -36.36 -29.74
CA ARG A 575 -13.55 -35.26 -29.63
C ARG A 575 -12.15 -35.85 -29.74
N GLY A 576 -11.25 -35.07 -30.31
CA GLY A 576 -9.84 -35.44 -30.44
C GLY A 576 -8.92 -34.24 -30.31
N GLY A 577 -7.64 -34.51 -30.06
CA GLY A 577 -6.59 -33.51 -29.89
C GLY A 577 -5.99 -33.09 -31.23
N ILE A 578 -5.67 -31.80 -31.37
CA ILE A 578 -4.94 -31.31 -32.54
C ILE A 578 -3.81 -30.42 -32.11
N GLU A 579 -2.64 -30.65 -32.68
CA GLU A 579 -1.41 -29.93 -32.38
C GLU A 579 -0.76 -29.46 -33.69
N TRP A 580 -0.07 -28.32 -33.65
CA TRP A 580 0.74 -27.90 -34.79
C TRP A 580 1.91 -27.01 -34.35
N GLY A 581 3.01 -27.05 -35.10
CA GLY A 581 4.29 -26.42 -34.74
C GLY A 581 5.35 -26.68 -35.80
N ALA A 582 6.58 -26.20 -35.55
CA ALA A 582 7.71 -26.38 -36.45
C ALA A 582 8.32 -27.80 -36.37
N ASP A 583 8.41 -28.33 -35.14
CA ASP A 583 8.95 -29.67 -34.82
C ASP A 583 7.95 -30.43 -33.94
N VAL A 584 6.68 -30.56 -34.37
CA VAL A 584 5.73 -31.41 -33.63
C VAL A 584 6.24 -32.85 -33.77
N PRO A 585 6.64 -33.53 -32.68
CA PRO A 585 6.98 -34.94 -32.76
C PRO A 585 5.74 -35.71 -33.23
N PRO A 586 5.88 -36.71 -34.11
CA PRO A 586 4.78 -37.56 -34.53
C PRO A 586 4.12 -38.30 -33.35
#